data_AF-A0A957EMH2-F1
#
_entry.id   AF-A0A957EMH2-F1
#
_cell.length_a   1.000
_cell.length_b   1.000
_cell.length_c   1.000
_cell.angle_alpha   90.00
_cell.angle_beta   90.00
_cell.angle_gamma   90.00
#
_symmetry.space_group_name_H-M   'P 1'
#
loop_
_entity.id
_entity.type
_entity.pdbx_description
1 polymer ?
#
loop_
_entity_poly.entity_id
_entity_poly.type
_entity_poly.pdbx_seq_one_letter_code
_entity_poly.pdbx_strand_id
1 'polypeptide(L)'
;MSNFDWYSEEEVGWDEEARQTVKPPRPPRRWYRWLLLAFIVVVGIGTAVTTVYQRLSQRVEEVSFSLEADIRDSYGIVYQSALDADRDLFVTFLSGRNAAWAAAQERVVATGLYYARPGFGLQWLPEAGDSSITGVTIDPALTSSMVTATHRYALDIGNGLSQTVVLQQTAVYRLG
;
A
#
# COMPACT_ATOMS: atom_id res chain seq x y z
N MET A 1 -77.85 12.98 -83.11
CA MET A 1 -77.86 12.78 -81.65
C MET A 1 -76.43 12.46 -81.25
N SER A 2 -75.84 13.36 -80.48
CA SER A 2 -74.41 13.48 -80.15
C SER A 2 -74.08 12.75 -78.86
N ASN A 3 -72.76 12.53 -78.67
CA ASN A 3 -72.01 12.15 -77.47
C ASN A 3 -71.80 10.65 -77.27
N PHE A 4 -70.55 10.18 -77.30
CA PHE A 4 -69.59 10.41 -76.22
C PHE A 4 -68.23 9.79 -76.62
N ASP A 5 -67.24 10.62 -76.95
CA ASP A 5 -65.85 10.21 -77.18
C ASP A 5 -65.08 10.23 -75.85
N TRP A 6 -64.33 9.16 -75.58
CA TRP A 6 -63.53 9.02 -74.37
C TRP A 6 -62.17 9.70 -74.58
N TYR A 7 -62.05 10.94 -74.11
CA TYR A 7 -60.78 11.53 -73.69
C TYR A 7 -61.07 12.41 -72.47
N SER A 8 -60.56 12.00 -71.30
CA SER A 8 -60.38 12.89 -70.16
C SER A 8 -58.88 13.05 -69.96
N GLU A 9 -58.40 14.24 -70.28
CA GLU A 9 -57.11 14.76 -69.86
C GLU A 9 -56.87 14.60 -68.35
N GLU A 10 -55.59 14.50 -68.04
CA GLU A 10 -54.99 14.56 -66.71
C GLU A 10 -55.47 15.78 -65.91
N GLU A 11 -55.76 15.56 -64.62
CA GLU A 11 -55.03 16.16 -63.49
C GLU A 11 -55.91 16.11 -62.23
N VAL A 12 -55.32 15.67 -61.11
CA VAL A 12 -55.33 16.35 -59.80
C VAL A 12 -54.65 15.38 -58.83
N GLY A 13 -53.47 15.79 -58.40
CA GLY A 13 -52.58 15.05 -57.52
C GLY A 13 -53.23 14.72 -56.17
N TRP A 14 -52.94 13.51 -55.71
CA TRP A 14 -52.82 13.22 -54.31
C TRP A 14 -51.34 12.92 -54.04
N ASP A 15 -50.79 13.74 -53.16
CA ASP A 15 -49.42 13.75 -52.69
C ASP A 15 -49.00 12.36 -52.19
N GLU A 16 -48.35 11.60 -53.05
CA GLU A 16 -47.52 10.49 -52.63
C GLU A 16 -46.13 10.74 -53.20
N GLU A 17 -45.54 11.85 -52.73
CA GLU A 17 -44.10 11.88 -52.50
C GLU A 17 -43.80 10.58 -51.75
N ALA A 18 -43.33 9.58 -52.51
CA ALA A 18 -42.75 8.39 -51.96
C ALA A 18 -41.75 8.89 -50.95
N ARG A 19 -42.09 8.79 -49.65
CA ARG A 19 -41.14 8.92 -48.58
C ARG A 19 -40.14 7.82 -48.85
N GLN A 20 -39.12 8.15 -49.65
CA GLN A 20 -37.88 7.44 -49.68
C GLN A 20 -37.43 7.52 -48.24
N THR A 21 -37.76 6.47 -47.48
CA THR A 21 -37.04 6.17 -46.27
C THR A 21 -35.63 5.91 -46.77
N VAL A 22 -34.83 6.98 -46.80
CA VAL A 22 -33.41 6.92 -47.12
C VAL A 22 -32.85 5.94 -46.10
N LYS A 23 -32.72 4.67 -46.52
CA LYS A 23 -32.06 3.66 -45.72
C LYS A 23 -30.69 4.25 -45.42
N PRO A 24 -30.33 4.46 -44.14
CA PRO A 24 -29.05 5.07 -43.81
C PRO A 24 -27.96 4.25 -44.53
N PRO A 25 -26.97 4.90 -45.16
CA PRO A 25 -25.95 4.20 -45.92
C PRO A 25 -25.32 3.15 -45.03
N ARG A 26 -25.44 1.88 -45.41
CA ARG A 26 -24.84 0.77 -44.67
C ARG A 26 -23.32 1.02 -44.67
N PRO A 27 -22.68 1.18 -43.50
CA PRO A 27 -21.26 1.46 -43.46
C PRO A 27 -20.48 0.35 -44.19
N PRO A 28 -19.43 0.70 -44.94
CA PRO A 28 -18.72 -0.26 -45.76
C PRO A 28 -18.17 -1.37 -44.87
N ARG A 29 -18.35 -2.64 -45.28
CA ARG A 29 -17.96 -3.85 -44.52
C ARG A 29 -16.49 -3.86 -44.09
N ARG A 30 -15.63 -3.05 -44.74
CA ARG A 30 -14.22 -2.83 -44.38
C ARG A 30 -14.05 -1.99 -43.10
N TRP A 31 -14.95 -1.05 -42.80
CA TRP A 31 -14.91 -0.23 -41.58
C TRP A 31 -15.07 -1.08 -40.32
N TYR A 32 -15.98 -2.06 -40.34
CA TYR A 32 -16.13 -3.01 -39.23
C TYR A 32 -14.87 -3.86 -39.01
N ARG A 33 -14.10 -4.17 -40.06
CA ARG A 33 -12.82 -4.89 -39.91
C ARG A 33 -11.76 -4.03 -39.21
N TRP A 34 -11.70 -2.75 -39.53
CA TRP A 34 -10.81 -1.80 -38.85
C TRP A 34 -11.23 -1.55 -37.39
N LEU A 35 -12.53 -1.42 -37.12
CA LEU A 35 -13.03 -1.34 -35.75
C LEU A 35 -12.71 -2.61 -34.95
N LEU A 36 -12.87 -3.79 -35.56
CA LEU A 36 -12.49 -5.06 -34.92
C LEU A 36 -10.98 -5.12 -34.61
N LEU A 37 -10.13 -4.68 -35.54
CA LEU A 37 -8.68 -4.63 -35.31
C LEU A 37 -8.33 -3.64 -34.19
N ALA A 38 -8.92 -2.45 -34.19
CA ALA A 38 -8.72 -1.46 -33.12
C ALA A 38 -9.18 -2.01 -31.76
N PHE A 39 -10.32 -2.69 -31.72
CA PHE A 39 -10.81 -3.35 -30.51
C PHE A 39 -9.86 -4.42 -30.00
N ILE A 40 -9.34 -5.28 -30.89
CA ILE A 40 -8.34 -6.30 -30.53
C ILE A 40 -7.07 -5.67 -29.96
N VAL A 41 -6.58 -4.59 -30.56
CA VAL A 41 -5.39 -3.87 -30.06
C VAL A 41 -5.65 -3.27 -28.69
N VAL A 42 -6.79 -2.61 -28.48
CA VAL A 42 -7.15 -2.02 -27.18
C VAL A 42 -7.30 -3.11 -26.10
N VAL A 43 -7.96 -4.22 -26.41
CA VAL A 43 -8.08 -5.37 -25.50
C VAL A 43 -6.71 -6.00 -25.22
N GLY A 44 -5.86 -6.13 -26.24
CA GLY A 44 -4.49 -6.63 -26.10
C GLY A 44 -3.62 -5.75 -25.19
N ILE A 45 -3.70 -4.42 -25.34
CA ILE A 45 -2.99 -3.48 -24.48
C ILE A 45 -3.57 -3.52 -23.05
N GLY A 46 -4.90 -3.53 -22.91
CA GLY A 46 -5.56 -3.60 -21.61
C GLY A 46 -5.17 -4.87 -20.83
N THR A 47 -5.15 -6.01 -21.51
CA THR A 47 -4.72 -7.29 -20.91
C THR A 47 -3.22 -7.33 -20.58
N ALA A 48 -2.36 -6.71 -21.39
CA ALA A 48 -0.94 -6.58 -21.08
C ALA A 48 -0.72 -5.70 -19.82
N VAL A 49 -1.42 -4.57 -19.71
CA VAL A 49 -1.31 -3.67 -18.54
C VAL A 49 -1.81 -4.37 -17.26
N THR A 50 -2.95 -5.06 -17.31
CA THR A 50 -3.50 -5.74 -16.13
C THR A 50 -2.61 -6.90 -15.67
N THR A 51 -2.07 -7.69 -16.60
CA THR A 51 -1.16 -8.80 -16.24
C THR A 51 0.16 -8.32 -15.66
N VAL A 52 0.73 -7.22 -16.16
CA VAL A 52 1.91 -6.57 -15.58
C VAL A 52 1.60 -6.09 -14.16
N TYR A 53 0.45 -5.43 -13.95
CA TYR A 53 0.04 -4.93 -12.64
C TYR A 53 -0.13 -6.06 -11.62
N GLN A 54 -0.77 -7.17 -12.02
CA GLN A 54 -0.97 -8.33 -11.16
C GLN A 54 0.36 -9.00 -10.77
N ARG A 55 1.30 -9.13 -11.72
CA ARG A 55 2.63 -9.70 -11.44
C ARG A 55 3.47 -8.82 -10.52
N LEU A 56 3.34 -7.50 -10.62
CA LEU A 56 3.96 -6.54 -9.69
C LEU A 56 3.36 -6.70 -8.29
N SER A 57 2.03 -6.74 -8.15
CA SER A 57 1.36 -6.91 -6.86
C SER A 57 1.73 -8.23 -6.17
N GLN A 58 1.75 -9.34 -6.90
CA GLN A 58 2.11 -10.66 -6.34
C GLN A 58 3.56 -10.71 -5.84
N ARG A 59 4.50 -10.10 -6.58
CA ARG A 59 5.90 -10.01 -6.14
C ARG A 59 6.07 -9.12 -4.91
N VAL A 60 5.27 -8.08 -4.78
CA VAL A 60 5.30 -7.20 -3.59
C VAL A 60 4.84 -7.95 -2.35
N GLU A 61 3.83 -8.81 -2.46
CA GLU A 61 3.29 -9.55 -1.32
C GLU A 61 4.27 -10.63 -0.81
N GLU A 62 4.89 -11.40 -1.70
CA GLU A 62 5.90 -12.40 -1.35
C GLU A 62 7.16 -11.77 -0.72
N VAL A 63 7.62 -10.65 -1.27
CA VAL A 63 8.76 -9.89 -0.71
C VAL A 63 8.40 -9.28 0.65
N SER A 64 7.16 -8.80 0.82
CA SER A 64 6.74 -8.17 2.09
C SER A 64 6.72 -9.17 3.24
N PHE A 65 6.29 -10.42 3.00
CA PHE A 65 6.28 -11.44 4.05
C PHE A 65 7.70 -11.80 4.51
N SER A 66 8.63 -11.98 3.57
CA SER A 66 10.04 -12.23 3.91
C SER A 66 10.63 -11.04 4.67
N LEU A 67 10.34 -9.81 4.23
CA LEU A 67 10.87 -8.61 4.86
C LEU A 67 10.32 -8.41 6.27
N GLU A 68 9.04 -8.76 6.52
CA GLU A 68 8.45 -8.68 7.86
C GLU A 68 9.19 -9.57 8.86
N ALA A 69 9.53 -10.81 8.46
CA ALA A 69 10.33 -11.71 9.29
C ALA A 69 11.72 -11.13 9.58
N ASP A 70 12.43 -10.67 8.53
CA ASP A 70 13.76 -10.06 8.68
C ASP A 70 13.74 -8.82 9.59
N ILE A 71 12.69 -8.00 9.49
CA ILE A 71 12.50 -6.81 10.34
C ILE A 71 12.25 -7.21 11.79
N ARG A 72 11.44 -8.24 12.04
CA ARG A 72 11.21 -8.76 13.40
C ARG A 72 12.48 -9.32 14.01
N ASP A 73 13.26 -10.07 13.24
CA ASP A 73 14.53 -10.62 13.69
C ASP A 73 15.54 -9.51 13.98
N SER A 74 15.63 -8.51 13.09
CA SER A 74 16.45 -7.31 13.31
C SER A 74 16.06 -6.57 14.60
N TYR A 75 14.76 -6.40 14.83
CA TYR A 75 14.27 -5.81 16.09
C TYR A 75 14.63 -6.68 17.30
N GLY A 76 14.53 -8.00 17.19
CA GLY A 76 14.95 -8.94 18.23
C GLY A 76 16.43 -8.78 18.60
N ILE A 77 17.30 -8.63 17.60
CA ILE A 77 18.74 -8.39 17.82
C ILE A 77 18.97 -7.04 18.51
N VAL A 78 18.28 -5.97 18.07
CA VAL A 78 18.37 -4.65 18.72
C VAL A 78 17.87 -4.71 20.16
N TYR A 79 16.75 -5.39 20.40
CA TYR A 79 16.21 -5.59 21.74
C TYR A 79 17.21 -6.32 22.63
N GLN A 80 17.73 -7.46 22.16
CA GLN A 80 18.65 -8.29 22.94
C GLN A 80 19.99 -7.58 23.20
N SER A 81 20.57 -6.92 22.20
CA SER A 81 21.80 -6.13 22.39
C SER A 81 21.60 -5.00 23.39
N ALA A 82 20.43 -4.35 23.41
CA ALA A 82 20.11 -3.36 24.41
C ALA A 82 19.93 -3.96 25.82
N LEU A 83 19.43 -5.21 25.93
CA LEU A 83 19.34 -5.93 27.21
C LEU A 83 20.71 -6.30 27.77
N ASP A 84 21.56 -6.83 26.90
CA ASP A 84 22.90 -7.31 27.26
C ASP A 84 23.91 -6.15 27.40
N ALA A 85 23.46 -4.91 27.15
CA ALA A 85 24.30 -3.72 27.04
C ALA A 85 25.44 -3.89 26.03
N ASP A 86 25.23 -4.69 24.99
CA ASP A 86 26.16 -4.92 23.88
C ASP A 86 26.12 -3.72 22.93
N ARG A 87 26.96 -2.74 23.25
CA ARG A 87 27.12 -1.51 22.47
C ARG A 87 27.55 -1.79 21.04
N ASP A 88 28.50 -2.69 20.84
CA ASP A 88 29.15 -2.87 19.55
C ASP A 88 28.15 -3.43 18.54
N LEU A 89 27.34 -4.42 18.97
CA LEU A 89 26.25 -4.95 18.15
C LEU A 89 25.14 -3.90 17.95
N PHE A 90 24.73 -3.20 19.00
CA PHE A 90 23.64 -2.23 18.93
C PHE A 90 23.94 -1.07 17.95
N VAL A 91 25.17 -0.56 17.95
CA VAL A 91 25.58 0.57 17.10
C VAL A 91 25.49 0.22 15.61
N THR A 92 25.61 -1.05 15.22
CA THR A 92 25.45 -1.48 13.82
C THR A 92 24.05 -1.20 13.24
N PHE A 93 23.04 -1.07 14.11
CA PHE A 93 21.65 -0.79 13.73
C PHE A 93 21.29 0.71 13.81
N LEU A 94 22.19 1.55 14.32
CA LEU A 94 21.93 2.98 14.44
C LEU A 94 22.03 3.70 13.09
N SER A 95 21.11 4.63 12.85
CA SER A 95 21.14 5.45 11.64
C SER A 95 22.32 6.42 11.65
N GLY A 96 23.14 6.39 10.61
CA GLY A 96 24.21 7.37 10.38
C GLY A 96 23.71 8.78 10.01
N ARG A 97 22.41 8.97 9.74
CA ARG A 97 21.85 10.27 9.29
C ARG A 97 21.91 11.36 10.35
N ASN A 98 21.90 10.99 11.62
CA ASN A 98 21.98 11.93 12.74
C ASN A 98 22.99 11.43 13.78
N ALA A 99 24.24 11.89 13.65
CA ALA A 99 25.33 11.48 14.53
C ALA A 99 25.08 11.84 16.00
N ALA A 100 24.47 12.99 16.29
CA ALA A 100 24.18 13.41 17.66
C ALA A 100 23.14 12.50 18.33
N TRP A 101 22.11 12.09 17.57
CA TRP A 101 21.11 11.13 18.04
C TRP A 101 21.73 9.74 18.24
N ALA A 102 22.53 9.25 17.29
CA ALA A 102 23.19 7.95 17.41
C ALA A 102 24.11 7.88 18.64
N ALA A 103 24.94 8.92 18.85
CA ALA A 103 25.81 9.03 20.02
C ALA A 103 25.04 9.14 21.35
N ALA A 104 23.79 9.63 21.33
CA ALA A 104 22.92 9.62 22.50
C ALA A 104 22.39 8.21 22.78
N GLN A 105 21.92 7.49 21.77
CA GLN A 105 21.45 6.10 21.93
C GLN A 105 22.55 5.18 22.41
N GLU A 106 23.74 5.30 21.83
CA GLU A 106 24.93 4.54 22.21
C GLU A 106 25.29 4.72 23.69
N ARG A 107 25.29 5.96 24.19
CA ARG A 107 25.53 6.23 25.62
C ARG A 107 24.46 5.62 26.51
N VAL A 108 23.20 5.68 26.10
CA VAL A 108 22.09 5.12 26.88
C VAL A 108 22.22 3.59 26.98
N VAL A 109 22.55 2.91 25.87
CA VAL A 109 22.80 1.45 25.87
C VAL A 109 24.00 1.09 26.74
N ALA A 110 25.11 1.84 26.61
CA ALA A 110 26.31 1.60 27.42
C ALA A 110 26.07 1.73 28.94
N THR A 111 25.04 2.49 29.35
CA THR A 111 24.62 2.61 30.75
C THR A 111 23.57 1.59 31.18
N GLY A 112 23.11 0.70 30.29
CA GLY A 112 22.02 -0.24 30.55
C GLY A 112 20.66 0.45 30.73
N LEU A 113 20.52 1.72 30.31
CA LEU A 113 19.32 2.54 30.53
C LEU A 113 18.42 2.62 29.29
N TYR A 114 18.62 1.76 28.29
CA TYR A 114 17.89 1.84 27.02
C TYR A 114 16.38 1.68 27.19
N TYR A 115 15.96 0.71 28.00
CA TYR A 115 14.56 0.55 28.38
C TYR A 115 14.23 1.26 29.69
N ALA A 116 15.20 1.48 30.59
CA ALA A 116 14.93 2.20 31.81
C ALA A 116 14.50 3.66 31.54
N ARG A 117 13.57 4.16 32.36
CA ARG A 117 13.05 5.53 32.27
C ARG A 117 13.02 6.17 33.66
N PRO A 118 14.17 6.25 34.36
CA PRO A 118 14.23 6.67 35.76
C PRO A 118 13.72 8.10 35.98
N GLY A 119 13.92 8.99 35.00
CA GLY A 119 13.40 10.38 35.06
C GLY A 119 11.87 10.48 35.11
N PHE A 120 11.15 9.40 34.76
CA PHE A 120 9.70 9.30 34.85
C PHE A 120 9.23 8.39 35.99
N GLY A 121 10.13 7.92 36.87
CA GLY A 121 9.80 6.96 37.91
C GLY A 121 9.42 5.58 37.37
N LEU A 122 9.70 5.31 36.10
CA LEU A 122 9.33 4.07 35.42
C LEU A 122 10.48 3.07 35.49
N GLN A 123 10.23 1.96 36.17
CA GLN A 123 11.15 0.84 36.26
C GLN A 123 10.74 -0.20 35.24
N TRP A 124 11.65 -0.53 34.33
CA TRP A 124 11.38 -1.51 33.30
C TRP A 124 11.25 -2.91 33.90
N LEU A 125 10.23 -3.66 33.48
CA LEU A 125 9.98 -5.03 33.92
C LEU A 125 10.28 -5.99 32.76
N PRO A 126 11.51 -6.57 32.67
CA PRO A 126 11.78 -7.66 31.76
C PRO A 126 10.96 -8.89 32.18
N GLU A 127 9.96 -9.26 31.38
CA GLU A 127 9.49 -10.64 31.36
C GLU A 127 10.16 -11.37 30.18
N ALA A 128 10.46 -12.66 30.37
CA ALA A 128 11.04 -13.48 29.31
C ALA A 128 10.06 -13.53 28.12
N GLY A 129 10.44 -12.87 27.00
CA GLY A 129 9.64 -12.83 25.77
C GLY A 129 8.70 -11.62 25.60
N ASP A 130 8.81 -10.58 26.43
CA ASP A 130 7.74 -9.59 26.60
C ASP A 130 7.89 -8.29 25.77
N SER A 131 8.87 -8.20 24.87
CA SER A 131 8.71 -7.27 23.73
C SER A 131 7.77 -7.92 22.72
N SER A 132 6.47 -7.89 23.00
CA SER A 132 5.48 -8.30 22.02
C SER A 132 5.46 -7.23 20.93
N ILE A 133 6.05 -7.58 19.78
CA ILE A 133 5.87 -6.79 18.55
C ILE A 133 4.37 -6.85 18.25
N THR A 134 3.69 -5.72 18.38
CA THR A 134 2.25 -5.59 18.14
C THR A 134 1.94 -5.30 16.68
N GLY A 135 2.91 -4.79 15.93
CA GLY A 135 2.74 -4.53 14.50
C GLY A 135 4.05 -4.22 13.78
N VAL A 136 4.09 -4.58 12.51
CA VAL A 136 5.13 -4.18 11.57
C VAL A 136 4.43 -3.55 10.37
N THR A 137 4.84 -2.33 10.02
CA THR A 137 4.33 -1.62 8.84
C THR A 137 5.49 -1.35 7.91
N ILE A 138 5.37 -1.78 6.66
CA ILE A 138 6.38 -1.57 5.62
C ILE A 138 5.85 -0.51 4.65
N ASP A 139 6.68 0.48 4.32
CA ASP A 139 6.38 1.47 3.30
C ASP A 139 6.21 0.78 1.93
N PRO A 140 5.15 1.05 1.15
CA PRO A 140 4.96 0.47 -0.19
C PRO A 140 6.14 0.70 -1.15
N ALA A 141 6.92 1.78 -0.95
CA ALA A 141 8.14 2.03 -1.72
C ALA A 141 9.36 1.22 -1.23
N LEU A 142 9.20 0.40 -0.18
CA LEU A 142 10.23 -0.42 0.48
C LEU A 142 11.44 0.39 0.96
N THR A 143 11.24 1.67 1.29
CA THR A 143 12.33 2.55 1.75
C THR A 143 12.42 2.66 3.27
N SER A 144 11.36 2.25 3.98
CA SER A 144 11.31 2.29 5.44
C SER A 144 10.34 1.26 6.00
N SER A 145 10.54 0.92 7.26
CA SER A 145 9.61 0.11 8.03
C SER A 145 9.50 0.62 9.46
N MET A 146 8.37 0.32 10.08
CA MET A 146 8.04 0.72 11.43
C MET A 146 7.67 -0.52 12.23
N VAL A 147 8.36 -0.73 13.34
CA VAL A 147 8.05 -1.78 14.31
C VAL A 147 7.43 -1.14 15.53
N THR A 148 6.27 -1.62 15.92
CA THR A 148 5.60 -1.25 17.16
C THR A 148 5.72 -2.40 18.14
N ALA A 149 6.20 -2.11 19.35
CA ALA A 149 6.31 -3.07 20.43
C ALA A 149 5.74 -2.49 21.72
N THR A 150 5.30 -3.36 22.62
CA THR A 150 4.89 -2.96 23.97
C THR A 150 5.89 -3.39 25.02
N HIS A 151 6.02 -2.58 26.06
CA HIS A 151 6.92 -2.82 27.19
C HIS A 151 6.20 -2.52 28.50
N ARG A 152 6.40 -3.37 29.51
CA ARG A 152 5.84 -3.19 30.84
C ARG A 152 6.80 -2.43 31.76
N TYR A 153 6.21 -1.61 32.61
CA TYR A 153 6.93 -0.82 33.60
C TYR A 153 6.19 -0.87 34.92
N ALA A 154 6.94 -0.93 36.02
CA ALA A 154 6.44 -0.57 37.34
C ALA A 154 6.55 0.93 37.53
N LEU A 155 5.47 1.54 38.00
CA LEU A 155 5.38 2.93 38.41
C LEU A 155 5.09 2.96 39.91
N ASP A 156 5.93 3.65 40.69
CA ASP A 156 5.64 3.90 42.10
C ASP A 156 4.54 4.96 42.21
N ILE A 157 3.41 4.58 42.83
CA ILE A 157 2.26 5.47 43.05
C ILE A 157 2.21 5.98 44.50
N GLY A 158 3.26 5.73 45.28
CA GLY A 158 3.42 6.16 46.66
C GLY A 158 2.92 5.13 47.67
N ASN A 159 3.23 5.38 48.95
CA ASN A 159 2.86 4.50 50.08
C ASN A 159 3.35 3.04 49.94
N GLY A 160 4.46 2.83 49.20
CA GLY A 160 4.99 1.50 48.92
C GLY A 160 4.18 0.69 47.92
N LEU A 161 3.22 1.31 47.23
CA LEU A 161 2.42 0.67 46.19
C LEU A 161 3.03 0.93 44.81
N SER A 162 3.05 -0.12 43.97
CA SER A 162 3.43 -0.01 42.57
C SER A 162 2.27 -0.38 41.65
N GLN A 163 2.18 0.30 40.52
CA GLN A 163 1.25 0.03 39.44
C GLN A 163 2.03 -0.42 38.20
N THR A 164 1.55 -1.47 37.54
CA THR A 164 2.10 -1.87 36.24
C THR A 164 1.43 -1.07 35.13
N VAL A 165 2.22 -0.43 34.29
CA VAL A 165 1.80 0.29 33.09
C VAL A 165 2.45 -0.30 31.84
N VAL A 166 1.74 -0.26 30.71
CA VAL A 166 2.24 -0.74 29.42
C VAL A 166 2.47 0.47 28.52
N LEU A 167 3.69 0.61 28.00
CA LEU A 167 4.02 1.65 27.03
C LEU A 167 4.26 1.04 25.67
N GLN A 168 3.79 1.74 24.65
CA GLN A 168 4.07 1.44 23.26
C GLN A 168 5.33 2.18 22.81
N GLN A 169 6.26 1.45 22.20
CA GLN A 169 7.45 1.99 21.57
C GLN A 169 7.41 1.75 20.08
N THR A 170 7.90 2.71 19.32
CA THR A 170 7.97 2.63 17.86
C THR A 170 9.42 2.78 17.41
N ALA A 171 9.94 1.76 16.76
CA ALA A 171 11.24 1.78 16.10
C ALA A 171 11.04 1.99 14.59
N VAL A 172 11.84 2.87 14.00
CA VAL A 172 11.75 3.18 12.57
C VAL A 172 13.06 2.79 11.90
N TYR A 173 12.98 1.83 10.99
CA TYR A 173 14.09 1.40 10.14
C TYR A 173 13.96 2.11 8.80
N ARG A 174 15.09 2.63 8.31
CA ARG A 174 15.15 3.32 7.02
C ARG A 174 16.27 2.72 6.21
N LEU A 175 16.02 2.55 4.92
CA LEU A 175 17.08 2.29 3.95
C LEU A 175 18.02 3.51 3.99
N GLY A 176 19.30 3.25 4.29
CA GLY A 176 20.36 4.25 4.48
C GLY A 176 20.52 5.16 3.28
#